data_AF-A0A937ZAX0-F1
#
_entry.id   AF-A0A937ZAX0-F1
#
_cell.length_a   1.000
_cell.length_b   1.000
_cell.length_c   1.000
_cell.angle_alpha   90.00
_cell.angle_beta   90.00
_cell.angle_gamma   90.00
#
_symmetry.space_group_name_H-M   'P 1'
#
loop_
_entity.id
_entity.type
_entity.pdbx_description
1 polymer ?
#
loop_
_entity_poly.entity_id
_entity_poly.type
_entity_poly.pdbx_seq_one_letter_code
_entity_poly.pdbx_strand_id
1 'polypeptide(L)' 'SSFKPALLSNGVRTMVPPHVISGTRIVVATEDGSYVERAKD' A
#
# COMPACT_ATOMS: atom_id res chain seq x y z
N SER A 1 8.76 -13.22 -2.51
CA SER A 1 7.98 -11.99 -2.32
C SER A 1 7.45 -11.50 -3.65
N SER A 2 6.14 -11.54 -3.85
CA SER A 2 5.49 -10.97 -5.04
C SER A 2 4.75 -9.72 -4.56
N PHE A 3 5.07 -8.56 -5.12
CA PHE A 3 4.33 -7.34 -4.84
C PHE A 3 3.44 -7.04 -6.04
N LYS A 4 2.19 -6.70 -5.78
CA LYS A 4 1.25 -6.28 -6.81
C LYS A 4 1.12 -4.75 -6.81
N PRO A 5 0.96 -4.12 -7.98
CA PRO A 5 0.67 -2.69 -8.04
C PRO A 5 -0.73 -2.42 -7.47
N ALA A 6 -0.85 -1.36 -6.67
CA ALA A 6 -2.10 -0.86 -6.14
C ALA A 6 -2.20 0.66 -6.32
N LEU A 7 -3.42 1.14 -6.56
CA LEU A 7 -3.74 2.56 -6.62
C LEU A 7 -4.38 2.98 -5.30
N LEU A 8 -3.80 3.98 -4.64
CA LEU A 8 -4.31 4.55 -3.42
C LEU A 8 -5.45 5.53 -3.71
N SER A 9 -6.27 5.83 -2.69
CA SER A 9 -7.41 6.75 -2.82
C SER A 9 -7.00 8.18 -3.19
N ASN A 10 -5.74 8.56 -2.92
CA ASN A 10 -5.16 9.85 -3.32
C ASN A 10 -4.56 9.84 -4.73
N GLY A 11 -4.68 8.74 -5.48
CA GLY A 11 -4.15 8.60 -6.85
C GLY A 11 -2.70 8.14 -6.94
N VAL A 12 -2.01 7.91 -5.82
CA VAL A 12 -0.62 7.42 -5.82
C VAL A 12 -0.57 5.92 -6.09
N ARG A 13 0.37 5.46 -6.91
CA ARG A 13 0.62 4.04 -7.15
C ARG A 13 1.70 3.52 -6.22
N THR A 14 1.44 2.41 -5.54
CA THR A 14 2.41 1.76 -4.65
C THR A 14 2.39 0.24 -4.84
N MET A 15 3.46 -0.42 -4.40
CA MET A 15 3.63 -1.86 -4.48
C MET A 15 3.23 -2.48 -3.15
N VAL A 16 2.15 -3.27 -3.13
CA VAL A 16 1.62 -3.88 -1.91
C VAL A 16 1.80 -5.40 -1.91
N PRO A 17 1.94 -6.04 -0.74
CA PRO A 17 1.88 -7.49 -0.62
C PRO A 17 0.58 -8.09 -1.17
N PRO A 18 0.57 -9.36 -1.61
CA PRO A 18 -0.54 -9.95 -2.34
C PRO A 18 -1.80 -10.13 -1.48
N HIS A 19 -1.64 -10.25 -0.16
CA HIS A 19 -2.70 -10.40 0.83
C HIS A 19 -3.45 -9.08 1.13
N VAL A 20 -2.97 -7.94 0.64
CA VAL A 20 -3.66 -6.64 0.79
C VAL A 20 -4.80 -6.57 -0.22
N ILE A 21 -6.01 -6.25 0.24
CA ILE A 21 -7.22 -6.15 -0.59
C ILE A 21 -7.75 -4.70 -0.62
N SER A 22 -8.55 -4.35 -1.63
CA SER A 22 -9.20 -3.04 -1.71
C SER A 22 -10.00 -2.73 -0.44
N GLY A 23 -9.90 -1.49 0.05
CA GLY A 23 -10.48 -1.07 1.33
C GLY A 23 -9.57 -1.29 2.55
N THR A 24 -8.44 -1.99 2.41
CA THR A 24 -7.45 -2.10 3.48
C THR A 24 -6.68 -0.79 3.63
N ARG A 25 -6.66 -0.22 4.83
CA ARG A 25 -5.78 0.91 5.17
C ARG A 25 -4.35 0.42 5.35
N ILE A 26 -3.40 1.12 4.74
CA ILE A 26 -1.98 0.82 4.80
C ILE A 26 -1.20 2.08 5.16
N VAL A 27 -0.05 1.90 5.79
CA VAL A 27 0.91 2.96 6.05
C VAL A 27 1.93 2.92 4.91
N VAL A 28 2.14 4.08 4.29
CA VAL A 28 3.13 4.27 3.23
C VAL A 28 4.13 5.33 3.65
N ALA A 29 5.40 5.14 3.29
CA ALA A 29 6.41 6.17 3.47
C ALA A 29 6.16 7.30 2.48
N THR A 30 6.02 8.53 2.96
CA THR A 30 5.73 9.69 2.12
C THR A 30 6.94 10.16 1.30
N GLU A 31 8.13 9.69 1.64
CA GLU A 31 9.38 10.05 0.95
C GLU A 31 9.49 9.38 -0.42
N ASP A 32 9.13 8.09 -0.52
CA ASP A 32 9.29 7.28 -1.73
C ASP A 32 8.01 6.53 -2.17
N GLY A 33 6.94 6.61 -1.38
CA GLY A 33 5.67 5.92 -1.63
C GLY A 33 5.71 4.42 -1.36
N SER A 34 6.73 3.92 -0.65
CA SER A 34 6.87 2.50 -0.34
C SER A 34 5.86 2.01 0.71
N TYR A 35 5.41 0.76 0.58
CA TYR A 35 4.59 0.10 1.58
C TYR A 35 5.41 -0.18 2.84
N VAL A 36 4.94 0.31 3.99
CA VAL A 36 5.60 0.08 5.29
C VAL A 36 4.91 -1.09 6.00
N GLU A 37 3.64 -0.91 6.34
CA GLU A 37 2.86 -1.92 7.04
C GLU A 37 1.35 -1.73 6.82
N ARG A 38 0.58 -2.71 7.29
CA ARG A 38 -0.88 -2.57 7.36
C ARG A 38 -1.21 -1.62 8.50
N ALA A 39 -2.04 -0.61 8.24
CA ALA A 39 -2.49 0.28 9.30
C ALA A 39 -3.31 -0.54 10.31
N LYS A 40 -2.95 -0.40 11.59
CA LYS A 40 -3.77 -0.82 12.71
C LYS A 40 -4.52 0.44 13.14
N ASP A 41 -5.85 0.40 13.11
CA ASP A 41 -6.66 1.49 13.71
C ASP A 41 -6.27 1.72 15.17
#